data_AF-A0AAV5KYK2-F1
#
_entry.id   AF-A0AAV5KYK2-F1
#
_cell.length_a   1.000
_cell.length_b   1.000
_cell.length_c   1.000
_cell.angle_alpha   90.00
_cell.angle_beta   90.00
_cell.angle_gamma   90.00
#
_symmetry.space_group_name_H-M   'P 1'
#
loop_
_entity.id
_entity.type
_entity.pdbx_description
1 polymer ?
#
loop_
_entity_poly.entity_id
_entity_poly.type
_entity_poly.pdbx_seq_one_letter_code
_entity_poly.pdbx_strand_id
1 'polypeptide(L)'
;MEEAQVADIDLETNTNHPDQDHAVRPLRPQGERRVPQRLDDYVCTMPQSVMPMQATSQSTNLEVAALEKNGTWTIETLPPDKRAIDSKWVYKIKFKPDGTVEWYKARLVSKGFTQIEGLDFHETFAPVAKMVTVRTLLALASIKRWELHQLDVNNAFLQGDLHEEVARTTKGILLSQRKYALDILTESGMLGAKPSSFPMEQHHHLKLASGSPIPDPSQYKRLEHFEAAMKVLHYVKHSLRQGILLSSSNHPHLVAYCDADWAGGPRTRRSTTGYDICLRHSPISWQSKKQSIVSHSSTEAEYRAMASIVSELTWLKSLLYDLGIYHSKPMTLFCDNQAALHITNNPVFHARTKHIEIDYHFVCERIQRKELLTAHVPSHCQLADLFTKALGKE
;
A
#
# COMPACT_ATOMS: atom_id res chain seq x y z
N MET A 1 -17.52 -31.42 51.07
CA MET A 1 -16.19 -31.70 51.63
C MET A 1 -15.38 -32.12 50.43
N GLU A 2 -14.57 -31.27 49.80
CA GLU A 2 -13.40 -30.58 50.32
C GLU A 2 -13.05 -29.43 49.36
N GLU A 3 -12.63 -28.29 49.91
CA GLU A 3 -12.34 -27.04 49.20
C GLU A 3 -10.98 -27.10 48.50
N ALA A 4 -10.91 -26.58 47.26
CA ALA A 4 -9.67 -26.46 46.52
C ALA A 4 -8.92 -25.19 46.95
N GLN A 5 -7.68 -25.36 47.39
CA GLN A 5 -6.74 -24.34 47.83
C GLN A 5 -6.39 -23.35 46.71
N VAL A 6 -6.50 -22.06 47.03
CA VAL A 6 -5.95 -20.93 46.29
C VAL A 6 -4.52 -20.72 46.79
N ALA A 7 -3.55 -20.65 45.88
CA ALA A 7 -2.17 -20.33 46.21
C ALA A 7 -1.98 -18.81 46.29
N ASP A 8 -1.38 -18.37 47.40
CA ASP A 8 -1.08 -16.98 47.76
C ASP A 8 -0.11 -16.31 46.79
N ILE A 9 -0.38 -15.04 46.47
CA ILE A 9 0.51 -14.13 45.76
C ILE A 9 1.06 -13.16 46.81
N ASP A 10 2.36 -13.27 47.09
CA ASP A 10 3.09 -12.38 47.99
C ASP A 10 3.14 -10.95 47.42
N LEU A 11 2.56 -10.02 48.16
CA LEU A 11 2.64 -8.57 47.98
C LEU A 11 3.89 -8.04 48.71
N GLU A 12 5.03 -8.00 48.03
CA GLU A 12 6.20 -7.26 48.53
C GLU A 12 6.07 -5.76 48.23
N THR A 13 6.17 -4.99 49.31
CA THR A 13 6.09 -3.54 49.41
C THR A 13 7.27 -2.86 48.71
N ASN A 14 6.97 -2.06 47.68
CA ASN A 14 7.98 -1.28 46.95
C ASN A 14 8.29 0.02 47.71
N THR A 15 9.40 0.03 48.45
CA THR A 15 9.93 1.20 49.16
C THR A 15 10.64 2.15 48.19
N ASN A 16 10.20 3.42 48.19
CA ASN A 16 10.77 4.55 47.44
C ASN A 16 12.29 4.70 47.62
N HIS A 17 13.04 4.67 46.52
CA HIS A 17 14.39 5.24 46.42
C HIS A 17 14.31 6.57 45.63
N PRO A 18 15.02 7.63 46.06
CA PRO A 18 14.88 8.97 45.48
C PRO A 18 15.58 9.08 44.13
N ASP A 19 14.98 9.91 43.26
CA ASP A 19 15.37 10.24 41.91
C ASP A 19 16.88 10.49 41.74
N GLN A 20 17.51 9.69 40.86
CA GLN A 20 18.81 10.03 40.28
C GLN A 20 18.59 10.78 38.96
N ASP A 21 19.11 12.01 38.95
CA ASP A 21 19.23 12.97 37.84
C ASP A 21 19.06 12.39 36.41
N HIS A 22 17.91 12.67 35.81
CA HIS A 22 17.73 12.62 34.36
C HIS A 22 18.51 13.77 33.70
N ALA A 23 19.79 13.55 33.42
CA ALA A 23 20.57 14.47 32.59
C ALA A 23 19.90 14.64 31.22
N VAL A 24 19.43 15.87 30.95
CA VAL A 24 18.87 16.29 29.67
C VAL A 24 19.91 16.03 28.57
N ARG A 25 19.64 15.07 27.68
CA ARG A 25 20.49 14.86 26.49
C ARG A 25 20.46 16.14 25.64
N PRO A 26 21.61 16.71 25.26
CA PRO A 26 21.62 17.89 24.40
C PRO A 26 21.00 17.55 23.05
N LEU A 27 20.15 18.47 22.56
CA LEU A 27 19.56 18.40 21.22
C LEU A 27 20.68 18.29 20.19
N ARG A 28 20.56 17.35 19.24
CA ARG A 28 21.48 17.27 18.11
C ARG A 28 21.47 18.62 17.38
N PRO A 29 22.65 19.17 17.01
CA PRO A 29 22.70 20.33 16.14
C PRO A 29 21.86 20.07 14.88
N GLN A 30 21.09 21.06 14.44
CA GLN A 30 20.45 21.00 13.12
C GLN A 30 21.55 20.95 12.05
N GLY A 31 21.98 19.74 11.70
CA GLY A 31 22.82 19.55 10.53
C GLY A 31 22.07 20.05 9.29
N GLU A 32 22.77 20.76 8.41
CA GLU A 32 22.25 21.11 7.09
C GLU A 32 21.65 19.87 6.44
N ARG A 33 20.36 19.92 6.12
CA ARG A 33 19.67 18.85 5.42
C ARG A 33 20.23 18.76 4.01
N ARG A 34 21.22 17.90 3.79
CA ARG A 34 21.63 17.53 2.43
C ARG A 34 20.60 16.57 1.85
N VAL A 35 20.15 16.87 0.64
CA VAL A 35 19.32 15.96 -0.15
C VAL A 35 20.12 14.67 -0.37
N PRO A 36 19.55 13.48 -0.12
CA PRO A 36 20.22 12.22 -0.43
C PRO A 36 20.64 12.16 -1.90
N GLN A 37 21.89 11.78 -2.21
CA GLN A 37 22.42 11.71 -3.59
C GLN A 37 21.53 10.96 -4.60
N ARG A 38 20.71 10.00 -4.12
CA ARG A 38 19.73 9.27 -4.93
C ARG A 38 18.52 10.10 -5.41
N LEU A 39 18.45 11.37 -5.03
CA LEU A 39 17.42 12.33 -5.42
C LEU A 39 18.02 13.50 -6.23
N ASP A 40 19.33 13.48 -6.54
CA ASP A 40 20.00 14.52 -7.33
C ASP A 40 19.45 14.61 -8.77
N ASP A 41 18.84 13.53 -9.27
CA ASP A 41 18.13 13.49 -10.55
C ASP A 41 16.68 13.98 -10.46
N TYR A 42 16.12 14.12 -9.27
CA TYR A 42 14.75 14.61 -9.02
C TYR A 42 14.76 16.14 -8.87
N VAL A 43 14.32 16.87 -9.90
CA VAL A 43 14.00 18.30 -9.74
C VAL A 43 12.56 18.36 -9.24
N CYS A 44 12.36 18.66 -7.97
CA CYS A 44 11.08 19.25 -7.56
C CYS A 44 11.03 20.64 -8.22
N THR A 45 10.41 20.73 -9.38
CA THR A 45 9.93 21.99 -9.92
C THR A 45 8.92 22.53 -8.92
N MET A 46 9.40 23.34 -7.99
CA MET A 46 8.55 24.27 -7.27
C MET A 46 7.84 25.07 -8.37
N PRO A 47 6.50 25.04 -8.46
CA PRO A 47 5.82 25.83 -9.48
C PRO A 47 6.22 27.29 -9.26
N GLN A 48 7.06 27.80 -10.15
CA GLN A 48 7.35 29.21 -10.29
C GLN A 48 6.07 29.86 -10.85
N SER A 49 5.14 30.15 -9.96
CA SER A 49 4.03 31.06 -10.24
C SER A 49 3.51 31.58 -8.90
N VAL A 50 3.92 32.79 -8.55
CA VAL A 50 3.31 33.57 -7.47
C VAL A 50 1.81 33.66 -7.79
N MET A 51 0.97 33.10 -6.92
CA MET A 51 -0.48 33.13 -7.14
C MET A 51 -0.99 34.59 -7.17
N PRO A 52 -1.98 34.92 -8.01
CA PRO A 52 -2.61 36.24 -7.98
C PRO A 52 -3.21 36.53 -6.59
N MET A 53 -2.86 37.67 -5.98
CA MET A 53 -3.31 38.05 -4.62
C MET A 53 -4.84 38.05 -4.43
N GLN A 54 -5.60 38.35 -5.49
CA GLN A 54 -7.07 38.32 -5.43
C GLN A 54 -7.63 36.89 -5.34
N ALA A 55 -7.02 35.94 -6.04
CA ALA A 55 -7.43 34.54 -6.05
C ALA A 55 -7.09 33.82 -4.72
N THR A 56 -5.97 34.19 -4.10
CA THR A 56 -5.62 33.70 -2.75
C THR A 56 -6.58 34.23 -1.70
N SER A 57 -7.00 35.51 -1.77
CA SER A 57 -7.97 36.08 -0.85
C SER A 57 -9.34 35.39 -0.93
N GLN A 58 -9.87 35.16 -2.13
CA GLN A 58 -11.16 34.47 -2.31
C GLN A 58 -11.13 33.02 -1.80
N SER A 59 -10.11 32.25 -2.16
CA SER A 59 -9.98 30.85 -1.71
C SER A 59 -9.78 30.74 -0.19
N THR A 60 -9.09 31.71 0.42
CA THR A 60 -8.94 31.82 1.87
C THR A 60 -10.29 32.03 2.56
N ASN A 61 -11.09 32.97 2.07
CA ASN A 61 -12.41 33.26 2.66
C ASN A 61 -13.37 32.07 2.54
N LEU A 62 -13.32 31.33 1.42
CA LEU A 62 -14.13 30.12 1.24
C LEU A 62 -13.76 29.04 2.27
N GLU A 63 -12.47 28.84 2.54
CA GLU A 63 -12.00 27.88 3.54
C GLU A 63 -12.43 28.28 4.95
N VAL A 64 -12.26 29.57 5.33
CA VAL A 64 -12.71 30.07 6.64
C VAL A 64 -14.23 29.89 6.81
N ALA A 65 -15.03 30.28 5.82
CA ALA A 65 -16.48 30.14 5.87
C ALA A 65 -16.92 28.67 5.99
N ALA A 66 -16.20 27.74 5.33
CA ALA A 66 -16.47 26.31 5.45
C ALA A 66 -16.16 25.79 6.86
N LEU A 67 -15.06 26.25 7.48
CA LEU A 67 -14.66 25.87 8.84
C LEU A 67 -15.63 26.43 9.89
N GLU A 68 -16.06 27.68 9.74
CA GLU A 68 -17.08 28.30 10.60
C GLU A 68 -18.43 27.58 10.47
N LYS A 69 -18.89 27.31 9.24
CA LYS A 69 -20.14 26.60 8.99
C LYS A 69 -20.16 25.20 9.62
N ASN A 70 -19.00 24.53 9.62
CA ASN A 70 -18.86 23.18 10.17
C ASN A 70 -18.57 23.18 11.68
N GLY A 71 -18.44 24.34 12.32
CA GLY A 71 -18.14 24.45 13.75
C GLY A 71 -16.82 23.81 14.14
N THR A 72 -15.78 23.90 13.30
CA THR A 72 -14.53 23.14 13.49
C THR A 72 -13.61 23.70 14.58
N TRP A 73 -13.91 24.86 15.14
CA TRP A 73 -13.13 25.49 16.22
C TRP A 73 -14.01 26.29 17.17
N THR A 74 -13.51 26.48 18.38
CA THR A 74 -14.01 27.46 19.35
C THR A 74 -12.86 28.38 19.76
N ILE A 75 -13.18 29.64 20.05
CA ILE A 75 -12.20 30.58 20.58
C ILE A 75 -12.12 30.36 22.09
N GLU A 76 -10.95 29.98 22.57
CA GLU A 76 -10.68 29.70 23.99
C GLU A 76 -9.48 30.51 24.47
N THR A 77 -9.42 30.76 25.78
CA THR A 77 -8.21 31.31 26.39
C THR A 77 -7.13 30.24 26.45
N LEU A 78 -5.87 30.64 26.19
CA LEU A 78 -4.74 29.72 26.30
C LEU A 78 -4.62 29.25 27.76
N PRO A 79 -4.71 27.94 28.05
CA PRO A 79 -4.57 27.46 29.41
C PRO A 79 -3.18 27.80 29.98
N PRO A 80 -3.08 28.02 31.31
CA PRO A 80 -1.79 28.23 31.95
C PRO A 80 -0.84 27.07 31.66
N ASP A 81 0.45 27.39 31.46
CA ASP A 81 1.54 26.45 31.17
C ASP A 81 1.42 25.66 29.85
N LYS A 82 0.57 26.11 28.92
CA LYS A 82 0.48 25.55 27.56
C LYS A 82 1.07 26.51 26.52
N ARG A 83 1.68 25.94 25.48
CA ARG A 83 2.20 26.68 24.33
C ARG A 83 1.23 26.53 23.16
N ALA A 84 0.78 27.65 22.61
CA ALA A 84 -0.07 27.64 21.42
C ALA A 84 0.69 27.09 20.19
N ILE A 85 0.01 26.28 19.39
CA ILE A 85 0.50 25.84 18.08
C ILE A 85 0.02 26.84 17.05
N ASP A 86 0.97 27.46 16.35
CA ASP A 86 0.66 28.38 15.26
C ASP A 86 -0.05 27.68 14.09
N SER A 87 -0.77 28.45 13.29
CA SER A 87 -1.31 28.01 12.01
C SER A 87 -0.56 28.65 10.82
N LYS A 88 -0.72 28.07 9.63
CA LYS A 88 -0.19 28.59 8.37
C LYS A 88 -1.16 28.29 7.23
N TRP A 89 -1.22 29.19 6.25
CA TRP A 89 -1.91 28.94 4.99
C TRP A 89 -1.06 28.14 4.01
N VAL A 90 -1.66 27.11 3.42
CA VAL A 90 -1.11 26.32 2.32
C VAL A 90 -1.98 26.53 1.09
N TYR A 91 -1.34 26.93 -0.02
CA TYR A 91 -2.01 27.18 -1.28
C TYR A 91 -1.63 26.14 -2.32
N LYS A 92 -2.58 25.69 -3.13
CA LYS A 92 -2.37 24.77 -4.25
C LYS A 92 -3.24 25.18 -5.43
N ILE A 93 -2.65 25.36 -6.61
CA ILE A 93 -3.42 25.49 -7.85
C ILE A 93 -3.83 24.09 -8.29
N LYS A 94 -5.10 23.95 -8.66
CA LYS A 94 -5.62 22.79 -9.36
C LYS A 94 -5.75 23.16 -10.83
N PHE A 95 -5.19 22.32 -11.69
CA PHE A 95 -5.21 22.49 -13.13
C PHE A 95 -6.18 21.48 -13.72
N LYS A 96 -6.85 21.88 -14.80
CA LYS A 96 -7.62 20.99 -15.66
C LYS A 96 -6.67 20.12 -16.50
N PRO A 97 -7.16 19.05 -17.12
CA PRO A 97 -6.35 18.20 -18.00
C PRO A 97 -5.68 18.94 -19.17
N ASP A 98 -6.26 20.07 -19.60
CA ASP A 98 -5.70 20.94 -20.65
C ASP A 98 -4.61 21.91 -20.16
N GLY A 99 -4.23 21.84 -18.89
CA GLY A 99 -3.22 22.71 -18.25
C GLY A 99 -3.75 24.07 -17.82
N THR A 100 -5.02 24.40 -18.06
CA THR A 100 -5.62 25.64 -17.56
C THR A 100 -5.95 25.55 -16.07
N VAL A 101 -6.03 26.68 -15.37
CA VAL A 101 -6.38 26.71 -13.95
C VAL A 101 -7.84 26.29 -13.78
N GLU A 102 -8.08 25.22 -13.02
CA GLU A 102 -9.41 24.77 -12.62
C GLU A 102 -9.92 25.61 -11.44
N TRP A 103 -9.13 25.65 -10.36
CA TRP A 103 -9.42 26.47 -9.18
C TRP A 103 -8.20 26.63 -8.27
N TYR A 104 -8.28 27.60 -7.35
CA TYR A 104 -7.28 27.87 -6.33
C TYR A 104 -7.71 27.29 -4.99
N LYS A 105 -6.90 26.41 -4.41
CA LYS A 105 -7.17 25.77 -3.12
C LYS A 105 -6.35 26.44 -2.03
N ALA A 106 -7.00 26.91 -0.98
CA ALA A 106 -6.36 27.36 0.26
C ALA A 106 -6.73 26.39 1.39
N ARG A 107 -5.78 26.13 2.30
CA ARG A 107 -5.98 25.33 3.51
C ARG A 107 -5.33 26.02 4.69
N LEU A 108 -6.07 26.19 5.78
CA LEU A 108 -5.50 26.60 7.07
C LEU A 108 -5.04 25.32 7.79
N VAL A 109 -3.74 25.22 8.07
CA VAL A 109 -3.15 24.06 8.73
C VAL A 109 -2.39 24.46 9.98
N SER A 110 -2.54 23.69 11.05
CA SER A 110 -1.70 23.83 12.24
C SER A 110 -0.26 23.41 11.93
N LYS A 111 0.72 24.07 12.55
CA LYS A 111 2.14 23.75 12.41
C LYS A 111 2.51 22.52 13.25
N GLY A 112 1.88 21.38 12.99
CA GLY A 112 2.06 20.15 13.79
C GLY A 112 3.50 19.65 13.93
N PHE A 113 4.43 20.07 13.06
CA PHE A 113 5.87 19.79 13.21
C PHE A 113 6.51 20.46 14.45
N THR A 114 5.81 21.37 15.14
CA THR A 114 6.25 21.92 16.43
C THR A 114 5.84 21.06 17.62
N GLN A 115 5.06 20.00 17.39
CA GLN A 115 4.60 19.08 18.43
C GLN A 115 5.67 18.05 18.78
N ILE A 116 5.66 17.59 20.04
CA ILE A 116 6.57 16.59 20.59
C ILE A 116 5.81 15.27 20.80
N GLU A 117 6.30 14.19 20.20
CA GLU A 117 5.78 12.83 20.39
C GLU A 117 5.84 12.43 21.88
N GLY A 118 4.73 11.89 22.40
CA GLY A 118 4.60 11.48 23.80
C GLY A 118 4.18 12.60 24.76
N LEU A 119 4.20 13.87 24.34
CA LEU A 119 3.67 15.00 25.11
C LEU A 119 2.41 15.60 24.45
N ASP A 120 2.50 15.89 23.15
CA ASP A 120 1.45 16.60 22.39
C ASP A 120 0.59 15.68 21.53
N PHE A 121 1.11 14.50 21.18
CA PHE A 121 0.37 13.45 20.48
C PHE A 121 0.96 12.08 20.81
N HIS A 122 0.11 11.06 20.76
CA HIS A 122 0.52 9.65 20.90
C HIS A 122 0.52 8.91 19.56
N GLU A 123 -0.25 9.35 18.56
CA GLU A 123 -0.28 8.78 17.22
C GLU A 123 -0.43 9.89 16.16
N THR A 124 0.21 9.71 15.00
CA THR A 124 0.14 10.64 13.85
C THR A 124 -0.61 10.07 12.65
N PHE A 125 -1.12 8.84 12.76
CA PHE A 125 -1.70 8.14 11.63
C PHE A 125 -3.19 8.48 11.48
N ALA A 126 -3.56 9.01 10.30
CA ALA A 126 -4.94 9.00 9.88
C ALA A 126 -5.29 7.58 9.37
N PRO A 127 -6.34 6.93 9.89
CA PRO A 127 -6.74 5.61 9.40
C PRO A 127 -7.28 5.76 7.97
N VAL A 128 -6.51 5.29 6.99
CA VAL A 128 -6.95 5.20 5.60
C VAL A 128 -7.36 3.76 5.33
N ALA A 129 -8.59 3.56 4.83
CA ALA A 129 -9.04 2.25 4.42
C ALA A 129 -8.11 1.68 3.33
N LYS A 130 -7.56 0.49 3.56
CA LYS A 130 -6.77 -0.20 2.53
C LYS A 130 -7.69 -0.56 1.36
N MET A 131 -7.18 -0.44 0.14
CA MET A 131 -7.93 -0.85 -1.05
C MET A 131 -8.33 -2.33 -1.01
N VAL A 132 -7.55 -3.17 -0.33
CA VAL A 132 -7.87 -4.57 -0.06
C VAL A 132 -9.19 -4.71 0.72
N THR A 133 -9.45 -3.84 1.69
CA THR A 133 -10.70 -3.80 2.44
C THR A 133 -11.88 -3.48 1.51
N VAL A 134 -11.72 -2.46 0.66
CA VAL A 134 -12.76 -2.05 -0.31
C VAL A 134 -13.07 -3.20 -1.29
N ARG A 135 -12.05 -3.83 -1.87
CA ARG A 135 -12.23 -4.97 -2.79
C ARG A 135 -12.86 -6.18 -2.09
N THR A 136 -12.50 -6.44 -0.84
CA THR A 136 -13.09 -7.52 -0.03
C THR A 136 -14.58 -7.26 0.19
N LEU A 137 -14.96 -6.03 0.56
CA LEU A 137 -16.36 -5.63 0.71
C LEU A 137 -17.14 -5.76 -0.61
N LEU A 138 -16.57 -5.32 -1.73
CA LEU A 138 -17.20 -5.46 -3.05
C LEU A 138 -17.35 -6.95 -3.44
N ALA A 139 -16.34 -7.78 -3.17
CA ALA A 139 -16.42 -9.22 -3.43
C ALA A 139 -17.51 -9.89 -2.58
N LEU A 140 -17.60 -9.53 -1.30
CA LEU A 140 -18.67 -10.01 -0.42
C LEU A 140 -20.05 -9.52 -0.86
N ALA A 141 -20.17 -8.25 -1.25
CA ALA A 141 -21.41 -7.70 -1.78
C ALA A 141 -21.87 -8.43 -3.05
N SER A 142 -20.93 -8.81 -3.93
CA SER A 142 -21.19 -9.64 -5.11
C SER A 142 -21.71 -11.03 -4.72
N ILE A 143 -21.05 -11.72 -3.78
CA ILE A 143 -21.40 -13.07 -3.32
C ILE A 143 -22.74 -13.09 -2.57
N LYS A 144 -22.96 -12.13 -1.67
CA LYS A 144 -24.14 -12.02 -0.81
C LYS A 144 -25.30 -11.27 -1.47
N ARG A 145 -25.08 -10.73 -2.67
CA ARG A 145 -26.01 -9.87 -3.42
C ARG A 145 -26.43 -8.61 -2.65
N TRP A 146 -25.55 -8.07 -1.81
CA TRP A 146 -25.83 -6.84 -1.08
C TRP A 146 -26.05 -5.65 -2.02
N GLU A 147 -26.88 -4.71 -1.59
CA GLU A 147 -27.01 -3.41 -2.25
C GLU A 147 -25.81 -2.54 -1.87
N LEU A 148 -25.26 -1.83 -2.85
CA LEU A 148 -24.10 -0.95 -2.67
C LEU A 148 -24.57 0.48 -2.90
N HIS A 149 -24.43 1.31 -1.88
CA HIS A 149 -24.65 2.74 -1.96
C HIS A 149 -23.30 3.43 -1.84
N GLN A 150 -22.97 4.27 -2.81
CA GLN A 150 -21.80 5.13 -2.76
C GLN A 150 -22.24 6.54 -2.38
N LEU A 151 -21.56 7.13 -1.41
CA LEU A 151 -21.76 8.50 -0.99
C LEU A 151 -20.42 9.23 -1.11
N ASP A 152 -20.41 10.34 -1.86
CA ASP A 152 -19.31 11.29 -1.84
C ASP A 152 -19.65 12.42 -0.86
N VAL A 153 -18.78 12.66 0.10
CA VAL A 153 -18.98 13.68 1.14
C VAL A 153 -18.08 14.87 0.83
N ASN A 154 -18.68 15.94 0.32
CA ASN A 154 -18.01 17.22 0.15
C ASN A 154 -17.46 17.69 1.51
N ASN A 155 -16.14 17.84 1.61
CA ASN A 155 -15.35 18.33 2.76
C ASN A 155 -14.88 17.31 3.81
N ALA A 156 -15.13 16.01 3.67
CA ALA A 156 -14.29 15.02 4.35
C ALA A 156 -12.92 14.97 3.64
N PHE A 157 -11.84 14.63 4.33
CA PHE A 157 -10.46 14.59 3.78
C PHE A 157 -10.23 13.51 2.69
N LEU A 158 -11.12 13.36 1.70
CA LEU A 158 -11.11 12.33 0.67
C LEU A 158 -11.58 12.84 -0.70
N GLN A 159 -11.19 14.05 -1.10
CA GLN A 159 -11.37 14.51 -2.49
C GLN A 159 -10.34 13.83 -3.40
N GLY A 160 -10.53 12.54 -3.66
CA GLY A 160 -9.87 11.80 -4.72
C GLY A 160 -10.94 11.31 -5.69
N ASP A 161 -10.82 11.68 -6.95
CA ASP A 161 -11.69 11.12 -7.99
C ASP A 161 -11.47 9.61 -8.03
N LEU A 162 -12.53 8.84 -7.77
CA LEU A 162 -12.49 7.40 -7.97
C LEU A 162 -12.61 7.12 -9.47
N HIS A 163 -11.49 6.86 -10.12
CA HIS A 163 -11.47 6.56 -11.57
C HIS A 163 -11.79 5.09 -11.91
N GLU A 164 -12.16 4.29 -10.89
CA GLU A 164 -12.58 2.90 -11.05
C GLU A 164 -14.06 2.85 -11.45
N GLU A 165 -14.32 2.34 -12.65
CA GLU A 165 -15.67 2.09 -13.14
C GLU A 165 -16.19 0.76 -12.57
N VAL A 166 -17.30 0.82 -11.87
CA VAL A 166 -17.94 -0.35 -11.24
C VAL A 166 -19.22 -0.70 -11.99
N ALA A 167 -19.25 -1.87 -12.61
CA ALA A 167 -20.44 -2.38 -13.30
C ALA A 167 -20.96 -3.65 -12.63
N ARG A 168 -22.23 -3.66 -12.23
CA ARG A 168 -22.89 -4.83 -11.66
C ARG A 168 -23.54 -5.67 -12.77
N THR A 169 -23.28 -6.97 -12.76
CA THR A 169 -23.84 -7.95 -13.70
C THR A 169 -24.37 -9.17 -12.95
N THR A 170 -25.09 -10.06 -13.63
CA THR A 170 -25.52 -11.34 -13.06
C THR A 170 -24.36 -12.26 -12.70
N LYS A 171 -23.17 -12.06 -13.31
CA LYS A 171 -21.95 -12.83 -13.01
C LYS A 171 -21.19 -12.29 -11.79
N GLY A 172 -21.40 -11.03 -11.44
CA GLY A 172 -20.73 -10.35 -10.31
C GLY A 172 -20.49 -8.87 -10.58
N ILE A 173 -19.51 -8.29 -9.90
CA ILE A 173 -19.12 -6.89 -10.03
C ILE A 173 -17.84 -6.80 -10.87
N LEU A 174 -17.88 -6.07 -11.98
CA LEU A 174 -16.73 -5.78 -12.82
C LEU A 174 -16.12 -4.44 -12.41
N LEU A 175 -14.84 -4.46 -12.05
CA LEU A 175 -14.03 -3.27 -11.81
C LEU A 175 -13.17 -3.00 -13.04
N SER A 176 -13.26 -1.79 -13.60
CA SER A 176 -12.43 -1.36 -14.71
C SER A 176 -11.76 -0.03 -14.43
N GLN A 177 -10.56 0.16 -14.97
CA GLN A 177 -9.86 1.45 -14.95
C GLN A 177 -9.85 2.09 -16.34
N ARG A 178 -10.83 1.76 -17.19
CA ARG A 178 -10.88 2.21 -18.58
C ARG A 178 -10.90 3.74 -18.68
N LYS A 179 -11.72 4.43 -17.88
CA LYS A 179 -11.73 5.89 -17.84
C LYS A 179 -10.36 6.45 -17.48
N TYR A 180 -9.77 5.99 -16.38
CA TYR A 180 -8.42 6.40 -15.97
C TYR A 180 -7.38 6.20 -17.08
N ALA A 181 -7.41 5.03 -17.72
CA ALA A 181 -6.51 4.71 -18.81
C ALA A 181 -6.72 5.63 -20.03
N LEU A 182 -7.98 5.95 -20.38
CA LEU A 182 -8.29 6.90 -21.45
C LEU A 182 -7.83 8.32 -21.10
N ASP A 183 -8.02 8.76 -19.87
CA ASP A 183 -7.60 10.08 -19.39
C ASP A 183 -6.07 10.20 -19.51
N ILE A 184 -5.30 9.22 -18.99
CA ILE A 184 -3.84 9.17 -19.14
C ILE A 184 -3.43 9.19 -20.63
N LEU A 185 -4.05 8.36 -21.47
CA LEU A 185 -3.72 8.31 -22.90
C LEU A 185 -4.05 9.62 -23.63
N THR A 186 -5.05 10.35 -23.17
CA THR A 186 -5.43 11.65 -23.72
C THR A 186 -4.40 12.70 -23.32
N GLU A 187 -4.08 12.77 -22.03
CA GLU A 187 -3.09 13.68 -21.45
C GLU A 187 -1.69 13.47 -22.04
N SER A 188 -1.33 12.21 -22.32
CA SER A 188 -0.05 11.87 -22.93
C SER A 188 -0.03 11.96 -24.46
N GLY A 189 -1.13 12.31 -25.12
CA GLY A 189 -1.24 12.32 -26.59
C GLY A 189 -1.17 10.94 -27.26
N MET A 190 -1.43 9.85 -26.52
CA MET A 190 -1.26 8.46 -26.96
C MET A 190 -2.58 7.77 -27.38
N LEU A 191 -3.71 8.50 -27.41
CA LEU A 191 -4.99 7.99 -27.90
C LEU A 191 -4.91 7.41 -29.33
N GLY A 192 -4.08 7.98 -30.20
CA GLY A 192 -3.87 7.53 -31.58
C GLY A 192 -2.78 6.46 -31.76
N ALA A 193 -2.02 6.14 -30.70
CA ALA A 193 -0.79 5.34 -30.80
C ALA A 193 -1.03 3.85 -31.10
N LYS A 194 -0.04 3.11 -31.60
CA LYS A 194 -0.23 1.66 -31.85
C LYS A 194 -0.26 0.89 -30.52
N PRO A 195 -1.24 0.01 -30.26
CA PRO A 195 -1.25 -0.79 -29.04
C PRO A 195 -0.11 -1.80 -29.01
N SER A 196 0.39 -2.10 -27.80
CA SER A 196 1.38 -3.15 -27.52
C SER A 196 0.76 -4.24 -26.67
N SER A 197 0.98 -5.52 -26.98
CA SER A 197 0.44 -6.62 -26.19
C SER A 197 1.17 -6.87 -24.87
N PHE A 198 2.34 -6.25 -24.68
CA PHE A 198 3.15 -6.38 -23.48
C PHE A 198 3.72 -5.01 -23.04
N PRO A 199 3.91 -4.78 -21.73
CA PRO A 199 4.36 -3.49 -21.20
C PRO A 199 5.86 -3.26 -21.38
N MET A 200 6.68 -4.32 -21.35
CA MET A 200 8.14 -4.21 -21.39
C MET A 200 8.77 -5.55 -21.82
N GLU A 201 9.98 -5.54 -22.37
CA GLU A 201 10.69 -6.79 -22.70
C GLU A 201 11.24 -7.48 -21.45
N GLN A 202 11.17 -8.81 -21.42
CA GLN A 202 11.85 -9.62 -20.43
C GLN A 202 13.35 -9.36 -20.58
N HIS A 203 14.02 -8.88 -19.52
CA HIS A 203 15.42 -8.39 -19.55
C HIS A 203 15.68 -6.99 -20.13
N HIS A 204 14.65 -6.14 -20.24
CA HIS A 204 14.88 -4.73 -20.54
C HIS A 204 15.62 -4.03 -19.38
N HIS A 205 16.92 -3.81 -19.53
CA HIS A 205 17.75 -3.16 -18.53
C HIS A 205 17.79 -1.65 -18.77
N LEU A 206 16.97 -0.91 -18.04
CA LEU A 206 17.14 0.53 -17.92
C LEU A 206 18.47 0.82 -17.23
N LYS A 207 19.40 1.44 -17.94
CA LYS A 207 20.70 1.74 -17.37
C LYS A 207 20.55 2.83 -16.33
N LEU A 208 21.21 2.63 -15.19
CA LEU A 208 21.40 3.71 -14.25
C LEU A 208 22.31 4.73 -14.90
N ALA A 209 21.85 5.95 -15.10
CA ALA A 209 22.78 7.04 -15.35
C ALA A 209 22.94 7.52 -16.79
N SER A 210 22.85 6.61 -17.77
CA SER A 210 23.76 6.69 -18.95
C SER A 210 23.15 7.13 -20.28
N GLY A 211 21.89 7.58 -20.29
CA GLY A 211 21.22 8.04 -21.51
C GLY A 211 21.44 9.53 -21.80
N SER A 212 21.29 9.92 -23.06
CA SER A 212 21.32 11.33 -23.47
C SER A 212 20.23 12.13 -22.74
N PRO A 213 20.57 13.33 -22.20
CA PRO A 213 19.58 14.23 -21.62
C PRO A 213 18.53 14.67 -22.63
N ILE A 214 17.28 14.82 -22.18
CA ILE A 214 16.21 15.40 -23.00
C ILE A 214 16.32 16.94 -22.97
N PRO A 215 16.13 17.65 -24.10
CA PRO A 215 16.24 19.11 -24.17
C PRO A 215 15.30 19.89 -23.24
N ASP A 216 14.11 19.38 -22.94
CA ASP A 216 13.14 19.98 -21.99
C ASP A 216 12.63 18.92 -20.98
N PRO A 217 13.29 18.77 -19.82
CA PRO A 217 12.97 17.71 -18.86
C PRO A 217 11.93 18.19 -17.83
N SER A 218 10.66 18.25 -18.23
CA SER A 218 9.56 18.58 -17.31
C SER A 218 9.28 17.46 -16.28
N GLN A 219 9.51 16.18 -16.64
CA GLN A 219 9.33 15.02 -15.74
C GLN A 219 10.34 13.87 -15.98
N TYR A 220 10.87 13.73 -17.19
CA TYR A 220 11.84 12.70 -17.54
C TYR A 220 13.12 13.35 -18.05
N LYS A 221 14.26 13.01 -17.44
CA LYS A 221 15.55 13.57 -17.83
C LYS A 221 16.25 12.83 -18.97
N ARG A 222 15.79 11.62 -19.35
CA ARG A 222 16.51 10.74 -20.30
C ARG A 222 15.59 10.04 -21.29
N LEU A 223 16.08 9.90 -22.52
CA LEU A 223 15.35 9.30 -23.64
C LEU A 223 14.95 7.84 -23.40
N GLU A 224 15.86 6.99 -22.93
CA GLU A 224 15.59 5.55 -22.67
C GLU A 224 14.42 5.35 -21.69
N HIS A 225 14.35 6.19 -20.64
CA HIS A 225 13.27 6.12 -19.65
C HIS A 225 11.94 6.61 -20.23
N PHE A 226 11.98 7.64 -21.07
CA PHE A 226 10.81 8.15 -21.76
C PHE A 226 10.24 7.12 -22.74
N GLU A 227 11.09 6.46 -23.53
CA GLU A 227 10.71 5.38 -24.44
C GLU A 227 10.07 4.21 -23.70
N ALA A 228 10.63 3.80 -22.56
CA ALA A 228 10.05 2.76 -21.72
C ALA A 228 8.67 3.17 -21.17
N ALA A 229 8.51 4.42 -20.70
CA ALA A 229 7.22 4.95 -20.27
C ALA A 229 6.19 4.96 -21.42
N MET A 230 6.60 5.35 -22.64
CA MET A 230 5.72 5.32 -23.81
C MET A 230 5.28 3.90 -24.17
N LYS A 231 6.16 2.90 -24.00
CA LYS A 231 5.82 1.48 -24.23
C LYS A 231 4.75 0.98 -23.25
N VAL A 232 4.81 1.41 -21.99
CA VAL A 232 3.76 1.12 -20.99
C VAL A 232 2.42 1.74 -21.43
N LEU A 233 2.41 2.96 -21.98
CA LEU A 233 1.19 3.59 -22.49
C LEU A 233 0.61 2.84 -23.69
N HIS A 234 1.45 2.32 -24.60
CA HIS A 234 0.98 1.44 -25.67
C HIS A 234 0.32 0.17 -25.13
N TYR A 235 0.83 -0.38 -24.02
CA TYR A 235 0.22 -1.52 -23.35
C TYR A 235 -1.12 -1.18 -22.69
N VAL A 236 -1.20 -0.04 -21.98
CA VAL A 236 -2.44 0.48 -21.42
C VAL A 236 -3.51 0.65 -22.51
N LYS A 237 -3.13 1.12 -23.70
CA LYS A 237 -4.03 1.20 -24.85
C LYS A 237 -4.56 -0.18 -25.31
N HIS A 238 -3.74 -1.22 -25.23
CA HIS A 238 -4.16 -2.58 -25.55
C HIS A 238 -5.16 -3.13 -24.52
N SER A 239 -4.96 -2.82 -23.22
CA SER A 239 -5.73 -3.37 -22.10
C SER A 239 -6.99 -2.56 -21.72
N LEU A 240 -7.41 -1.57 -22.51
CA LEU A 240 -8.57 -0.68 -22.22
C LEU A 240 -9.92 -1.38 -21.99
N ARG A 241 -10.04 -2.66 -22.35
CA ARG A 241 -11.26 -3.46 -22.16
C ARG A 241 -11.12 -4.50 -21.05
N GLN A 242 -9.95 -4.59 -20.43
CA GLN A 242 -9.70 -5.51 -19.34
C GLN A 242 -10.24 -4.92 -18.04
N GLY A 243 -10.59 -5.81 -17.12
CA GLY A 243 -11.12 -5.46 -15.82
C GLY A 243 -11.10 -6.68 -14.91
N ILE A 244 -11.27 -6.42 -13.63
CA ILE A 244 -11.28 -7.44 -12.60
C ILE A 244 -12.73 -7.81 -12.32
N LEU A 245 -13.08 -9.09 -12.52
CA LEU A 245 -14.40 -9.60 -12.17
C LEU A 245 -14.40 -10.14 -10.75
N LEU A 246 -15.09 -9.45 -9.85
CA LEU A 246 -15.45 -9.96 -8.54
C LEU A 246 -16.69 -10.84 -8.68
N SER A 247 -16.46 -12.13 -8.87
CA SER A 247 -17.48 -13.14 -9.12
C SER A 247 -18.51 -13.22 -7.99
N SER A 248 -19.76 -13.45 -8.36
CA SER A 248 -20.85 -13.79 -7.44
C SER A 248 -20.88 -15.29 -7.07
N SER A 249 -19.92 -16.08 -7.57
CA SER A 249 -19.87 -17.53 -7.34
C SER A 249 -19.63 -17.90 -5.86
N ASN A 250 -20.20 -19.06 -5.49
CA ASN A 250 -20.49 -19.53 -4.12
C ASN A 250 -19.36 -19.43 -3.07
N HIS A 251 -19.76 -19.65 -1.80
CA HIS A 251 -19.01 -19.64 -0.53
C HIS A 251 -17.62 -18.96 -0.51
N PRO A 252 -17.46 -17.86 0.24
CA PRO A 252 -16.19 -17.14 0.35
C PRO A 252 -15.12 -18.03 0.96
N HIS A 253 -14.00 -18.20 0.25
CA HIS A 253 -12.86 -18.98 0.70
C HIS A 253 -11.56 -18.28 0.34
N LEU A 254 -10.66 -18.07 1.30
CA LEU A 254 -9.38 -17.42 1.01
C LEU A 254 -8.41 -18.39 0.33
N VAL A 255 -7.96 -18.01 -0.87
CA VAL A 255 -6.96 -18.72 -1.67
C VAL A 255 -5.84 -17.72 -2.01
N ALA A 256 -4.60 -18.11 -1.80
CA ALA A 256 -3.45 -17.29 -2.14
C ALA A 256 -2.44 -18.05 -3.00
N TYR A 257 -1.70 -17.29 -3.79
CA TYR A 257 -0.61 -17.72 -4.65
C TYR A 257 0.63 -16.92 -4.26
N CYS A 258 1.77 -17.59 -4.13
CA CYS A 258 3.05 -16.94 -3.81
C CYS A 258 4.16 -17.34 -4.78
N ASP A 259 5.03 -16.39 -5.08
CA ASP A 259 6.27 -16.60 -5.82
C ASP A 259 7.33 -15.58 -5.35
N ALA A 260 8.60 -15.89 -5.57
CA ALA A 260 9.70 -14.98 -5.31
C ALA A 260 10.76 -15.00 -6.43
N ASP A 261 11.02 -13.83 -7.02
CA ASP A 261 12.17 -13.65 -7.91
C ASP A 261 13.46 -13.56 -7.07
N TRP A 262 14.14 -14.71 -6.90
CA TRP A 262 15.31 -14.83 -6.04
C TRP A 262 16.48 -13.98 -6.54
N ALA A 263 16.93 -13.08 -5.67
CA ALA A 263 18.05 -12.19 -5.91
C ALA A 263 17.94 -11.32 -7.18
N GLY A 264 16.73 -11.09 -7.72
CA GLY A 264 16.51 -10.30 -8.94
C GLY A 264 17.03 -8.85 -8.87
N GLY A 265 17.16 -8.27 -7.68
CA GLY A 265 17.70 -6.92 -7.50
C GLY A 265 19.16 -6.77 -7.97
N PRO A 266 19.48 -5.96 -9.00
CA PRO A 266 20.83 -5.91 -9.57
C PRO A 266 21.91 -5.42 -8.59
N ARG A 267 21.57 -4.49 -7.70
CA ARG A 267 22.53 -3.89 -6.75
C ARG A 267 22.54 -4.57 -5.40
N THR A 268 21.36 -4.82 -4.85
CA THR A 268 21.22 -5.34 -3.48
C THR A 268 21.14 -6.85 -3.43
N ARG A 269 20.96 -7.54 -4.58
CA ARG A 269 20.66 -8.98 -4.68
C ARG A 269 19.50 -9.42 -3.77
N ARG A 270 18.60 -8.49 -3.47
CA ARG A 270 17.38 -8.75 -2.70
C ARG A 270 16.34 -9.30 -3.65
N SER A 271 15.62 -10.31 -3.20
CA SER A 271 14.55 -10.92 -3.98
C SER A 271 13.31 -10.02 -4.03
N THR A 272 12.40 -10.30 -4.95
CA THR A 272 11.08 -9.65 -5.03
C THR A 272 10.01 -10.68 -4.74
N THR A 273 9.19 -10.44 -3.71
CA THR A 273 8.00 -11.25 -3.41
C THR A 273 6.84 -10.77 -4.27
N GLY A 274 6.20 -11.72 -4.94
CA GLY A 274 4.94 -11.53 -5.65
C GLY A 274 3.84 -12.38 -5.02
N TYR A 275 2.63 -11.84 -4.94
CA TYR A 275 1.47 -12.62 -4.53
C TYR A 275 0.16 -12.13 -5.13
N ASP A 276 -0.79 -13.06 -5.16
CA ASP A 276 -2.21 -12.80 -5.38
C ASP A 276 -3.03 -13.52 -4.30
N ILE A 277 -3.99 -12.83 -3.70
CA ILE A 277 -4.97 -13.37 -2.76
C ILE A 277 -6.35 -13.15 -3.34
N CYS A 278 -7.05 -14.27 -3.54
CA CYS A 278 -8.40 -14.34 -4.02
C CYS A 278 -9.37 -14.71 -2.90
N LEU A 279 -10.54 -14.07 -2.90
CA LEU A 279 -11.74 -14.63 -2.31
C LEU A 279 -12.36 -15.58 -3.33
N ARG A 280 -11.98 -16.86 -3.24
CA ARG A 280 -12.21 -17.94 -4.19
C ARG A 280 -11.63 -17.67 -5.57
N HIS A 281 -12.35 -16.94 -6.41
CA HIS A 281 -11.93 -16.59 -7.77
C HIS A 281 -11.83 -15.07 -7.98
N SER A 282 -12.17 -14.29 -6.96
CA SER A 282 -12.18 -12.83 -7.01
C SER A 282 -10.89 -12.29 -6.39
N PRO A 283 -9.94 -11.71 -7.16
CA PRO A 283 -8.72 -11.18 -6.59
C PRO A 283 -9.02 -9.94 -5.73
N ILE A 284 -8.58 -9.97 -4.48
CA ILE A 284 -8.85 -8.92 -3.48
C ILE A 284 -7.58 -8.25 -2.98
N SER A 285 -6.44 -8.95 -2.99
CA SER A 285 -5.14 -8.39 -2.62
C SER A 285 -4.07 -8.93 -3.55
N TRP A 286 -3.15 -8.08 -3.97
CA TRP A 286 -1.99 -8.48 -4.76
C TRP A 286 -0.85 -7.50 -4.53
N GLN A 287 0.38 -7.98 -4.68
CA GLN A 287 1.55 -7.14 -4.47
C GLN A 287 2.77 -7.68 -5.19
N SER A 288 3.62 -6.75 -5.65
CA SER A 288 5.02 -7.00 -5.99
C SER A 288 5.88 -6.13 -5.07
N LYS A 289 6.72 -6.74 -4.23
CA LYS A 289 7.51 -6.02 -3.22
C LYS A 289 8.89 -6.63 -3.05
N LYS A 290 9.92 -5.78 -3.16
CA LYS A 290 11.30 -6.16 -2.83
C LYS A 290 11.42 -6.55 -1.35
N GLN A 291 12.02 -7.70 -1.08
CA GLN A 291 12.31 -8.17 0.27
C GLN A 291 13.27 -7.23 0.99
N SER A 292 13.13 -7.12 2.32
CA SER A 292 13.98 -6.26 3.15
C SER A 292 15.38 -6.85 3.36
N ILE A 293 15.51 -8.17 3.26
CA ILE A 293 16.74 -8.95 3.52
C ILE A 293 17.14 -9.69 2.24
N VAL A 294 18.42 -10.02 2.12
CA VAL A 294 18.94 -10.86 1.03
C VAL A 294 18.77 -12.33 1.42
N SER A 295 18.13 -13.10 0.56
CA SER A 295 17.95 -14.54 0.75
C SER A 295 19.14 -15.31 0.17
N HIS A 296 19.68 -16.25 0.93
CA HIS A 296 20.82 -17.10 0.55
C HIS A 296 20.44 -18.23 -0.40
N SER A 297 19.14 -18.53 -0.55
CA SER A 297 18.63 -19.51 -1.51
C SER A 297 17.27 -19.10 -2.07
N SER A 298 16.86 -19.70 -3.20
CA SER A 298 15.51 -19.53 -3.75
C SER A 298 14.44 -20.03 -2.76
N THR A 299 14.68 -21.19 -2.14
CA THR A 299 13.79 -21.76 -1.10
C THR A 299 13.56 -20.79 0.06
N GLU A 300 14.61 -20.10 0.51
CA GLU A 300 14.48 -19.08 1.54
C GLU A 300 13.62 -17.89 1.06
N ALA A 301 13.87 -17.40 -0.16
CA ALA A 301 13.11 -16.29 -0.71
C ALA A 301 11.62 -16.62 -0.84
N GLU A 302 11.30 -17.83 -1.30
CA GLU A 302 9.94 -18.37 -1.39
C GLU A 302 9.29 -18.51 -0.03
N TYR A 303 10.00 -19.07 0.95
CA TYR A 303 9.44 -19.25 2.29
C TYR A 303 9.16 -17.91 2.98
N ARG A 304 10.01 -16.90 2.77
CA ARG A 304 9.76 -15.52 3.22
C ARG A 304 8.53 -14.91 2.53
N ALA A 305 8.33 -15.19 1.25
CA ALA A 305 7.10 -14.80 0.53
C ALA A 305 5.87 -15.45 1.17
N MET A 306 5.92 -16.76 1.45
CA MET A 306 4.86 -17.49 2.14
C MET A 306 4.52 -16.84 3.49
N ALA A 307 5.51 -16.55 4.34
CA ALA A 307 5.29 -15.94 5.66
C ALA A 307 4.63 -14.55 5.57
N SER A 308 5.05 -13.72 4.61
CA SER A 308 4.41 -12.41 4.36
C SER A 308 2.94 -12.58 3.96
N ILE A 309 2.63 -13.58 3.14
CA ILE A 309 1.27 -13.81 2.63
C ILE A 309 0.38 -14.44 3.70
N VAL A 310 0.92 -15.32 4.54
CA VAL A 310 0.21 -15.87 5.70
C VAL A 310 -0.18 -14.77 6.69
N SER A 311 0.64 -13.73 6.82
CA SER A 311 0.28 -12.54 7.63
C SER A 311 -0.93 -11.80 7.03
N GLU A 312 -0.92 -11.55 5.72
CA GLU A 312 -2.04 -10.89 5.02
C GLU A 312 -3.32 -11.75 5.03
N LEU A 313 -3.19 -13.07 4.84
CA LEU A 313 -4.29 -14.03 4.96
C LEU A 313 -4.90 -14.04 6.36
N THR A 314 -4.06 -14.03 7.40
CA THR A 314 -4.52 -13.96 8.80
C THR A 314 -5.32 -12.69 9.05
N TRP A 315 -4.80 -11.54 8.59
CA TRP A 315 -5.51 -10.26 8.70
C TRP A 315 -6.84 -10.28 7.95
N LEU A 316 -6.87 -10.82 6.71
CA LEU A 316 -8.10 -10.98 5.94
C LEU A 316 -9.10 -11.90 6.62
N LYS A 317 -8.66 -13.00 7.25
CA LYS A 317 -9.53 -13.89 8.02
C LYS A 317 -10.18 -13.16 9.20
N SER A 318 -9.42 -12.34 9.92
CA SER A 318 -9.96 -11.48 10.99
C SER A 318 -10.95 -10.44 10.44
N LEU A 319 -10.63 -9.79 9.32
CA LEU A 319 -11.55 -8.84 8.67
C LEU A 319 -12.86 -9.53 8.26
N LEU A 320 -12.81 -10.74 7.70
CA LEU A 320 -14.00 -11.51 7.37
C LEU A 320 -14.81 -11.84 8.63
N TYR A 321 -14.15 -12.22 9.72
CA TYR A 321 -14.80 -12.48 11.01
C TYR A 321 -15.53 -11.24 11.54
N ASP A 322 -14.88 -10.08 11.52
CA ASP A 322 -15.47 -8.80 11.97
C ASP A 322 -16.67 -8.40 11.10
N LEU A 323 -16.69 -8.80 9.83
CA LEU A 323 -17.81 -8.62 8.90
C LEU A 323 -18.90 -9.70 9.02
N GLY A 324 -18.80 -10.61 10.02
CA GLY A 324 -19.75 -11.69 10.24
C GLY A 324 -19.63 -12.86 9.25
N ILE A 325 -18.50 -12.99 8.55
CA ILE A 325 -18.22 -14.05 7.59
C ILE A 325 -17.22 -15.04 8.19
N TYR A 326 -17.73 -16.16 8.69
CA TYR A 326 -16.90 -17.18 9.32
C TYR A 326 -16.21 -18.08 8.28
N HIS A 327 -14.87 -18.06 8.30
CA HIS A 327 -14.02 -18.91 7.49
C HIS A 327 -13.59 -20.15 8.30
N SER A 328 -14.41 -21.21 8.26
CA SER A 328 -14.23 -22.42 9.08
C SER A 328 -13.26 -23.45 8.48
N LYS A 329 -13.01 -23.38 7.18
CA LYS A 329 -12.05 -24.24 6.48
C LYS A 329 -10.66 -23.63 6.57
N PRO A 330 -9.56 -24.42 6.50
CA PRO A 330 -8.23 -23.86 6.39
C PRO A 330 -8.07 -23.04 5.10
N MET A 331 -7.49 -21.84 5.18
CA MET A 331 -7.12 -21.02 4.03
C MET A 331 -6.13 -21.78 3.14
N THR A 332 -6.16 -21.57 1.84
CA THR A 332 -5.28 -22.30 0.91
C THR A 332 -4.15 -21.41 0.42
N LEU A 333 -2.90 -21.86 0.52
CA LEU A 333 -1.72 -21.17 -0.01
C LEU A 333 -1.01 -22.07 -1.03
N PHE A 334 -0.93 -21.61 -2.26
CA PHE A 334 -0.24 -22.27 -3.36
C PHE A 334 1.18 -21.71 -3.54
N CYS A 335 2.14 -22.62 -3.67
CA CYS A 335 3.55 -22.34 -3.97
C CYS A 335 4.05 -23.38 -4.98
N ASP A 336 4.88 -23.03 -5.93
CA ASP A 336 5.47 -23.98 -6.89
C ASP A 336 6.83 -24.54 -6.40
N ASN A 337 7.47 -23.88 -5.43
CA ASN A 337 8.70 -24.37 -4.82
C ASN A 337 8.45 -25.54 -3.83
N GLN A 338 8.70 -26.75 -4.32
CA GLN A 338 8.56 -27.99 -3.53
C GLN A 338 9.46 -28.03 -2.28
N ALA A 339 10.65 -27.42 -2.33
CA ALA A 339 11.54 -27.39 -1.17
C ALA A 339 10.97 -26.52 -0.06
N ALA A 340 10.34 -25.39 -0.41
CA ALA A 340 9.68 -24.51 0.57
C ALA A 340 8.47 -25.22 1.20
N LEU A 341 7.66 -25.90 0.39
CA LEU A 341 6.54 -26.72 0.86
C LEU A 341 7.01 -27.87 1.77
N HIS A 342 8.11 -28.54 1.43
CA HIS A 342 8.68 -29.59 2.26
C HIS A 342 9.11 -29.06 3.63
N ILE A 343 9.67 -27.85 3.69
CA ILE A 343 9.99 -27.19 4.96
C ILE A 343 8.71 -26.98 5.79
N THR A 344 7.59 -26.54 5.18
CA THR A 344 6.34 -26.35 5.94
C THR A 344 5.76 -27.63 6.55
N ASN A 345 6.02 -28.78 5.92
CA ASN A 345 5.49 -30.08 6.35
C ASN A 345 6.44 -30.86 7.25
N ASN A 346 7.68 -30.38 7.45
CA ASN A 346 8.67 -31.04 8.27
C ASN A 346 8.72 -30.42 9.67
N PRO A 347 8.33 -31.14 10.74
CA PRO A 347 8.41 -30.64 12.11
C PRO A 347 9.84 -30.57 12.65
N VAL A 348 10.82 -31.16 11.96
CA VAL A 348 12.22 -31.16 12.38
C VAL A 348 12.93 -29.92 11.83
N PHE A 349 13.18 -28.96 12.71
CA PHE A 349 13.98 -27.79 12.41
C PHE A 349 15.43 -28.21 12.10
N HIS A 350 15.97 -27.75 10.97
CA HIS A 350 17.34 -28.05 10.56
C HIS A 350 18.21 -26.79 10.65
N ALA A 351 19.51 -26.95 10.92
CA ALA A 351 20.46 -25.81 10.97
C ALA A 351 20.47 -24.94 9.70
N ARG A 352 19.97 -25.48 8.58
CA ARG A 352 19.84 -24.78 7.28
C ARG A 352 18.69 -23.76 7.21
N THR A 353 17.79 -23.69 8.19
CA THR A 353 16.64 -22.75 8.20
C THR A 353 16.74 -21.66 9.28
N LYS A 354 17.87 -21.55 9.97
CA LYS A 354 18.07 -20.54 11.05
C LYS A 354 17.76 -19.10 10.63
N HIS A 355 18.04 -18.75 9.39
CA HIS A 355 17.82 -17.41 8.86
C HIS A 355 16.34 -17.06 8.59
N ILE A 356 15.45 -18.06 8.60
CA ILE A 356 13.98 -17.93 8.49
C ILE A 356 13.26 -18.56 9.70
N GLU A 357 13.92 -18.70 10.84
CA GLU A 357 13.35 -19.41 12.00
C GLU A 357 12.02 -18.84 12.47
N ILE A 358 11.92 -17.51 12.56
CA ILE A 358 10.68 -16.83 12.95
C ILE A 358 9.58 -17.06 11.91
N ASP A 359 9.92 -16.90 10.63
CA ASP A 359 8.99 -17.13 9.51
C ASP A 359 8.50 -18.58 9.49
N TYR A 360 9.40 -19.54 9.75
CA TYR A 360 9.11 -20.97 9.86
C TYR A 360 8.11 -21.26 10.96
N HIS A 361 8.38 -20.83 12.18
CA HIS A 361 7.48 -21.08 13.31
C HIS A 361 6.13 -20.40 13.10
N PHE A 362 6.12 -19.18 12.57
CA PHE A 362 4.89 -18.46 12.26
C PHE A 362 4.00 -19.22 11.26
N VAL A 363 4.56 -19.71 10.15
CA VAL A 363 3.79 -20.47 9.14
C VAL A 363 3.35 -21.83 9.70
N CYS A 364 4.25 -22.55 10.38
CA CYS A 364 3.95 -23.86 10.94
C CYS A 364 2.85 -23.82 12.02
N GLU A 365 2.85 -22.78 12.86
CA GLU A 365 1.80 -22.58 13.87
C GLU A 365 0.41 -22.52 13.23
N ARG A 366 0.27 -21.83 12.08
CA ARG A 366 -1.01 -21.72 11.35
C ARG A 366 -1.45 -23.04 10.75
N ILE A 367 -0.51 -23.85 10.26
CA ILE A 367 -0.78 -25.19 9.73
C ILE A 367 -1.22 -26.13 10.87
N GLN A 368 -0.50 -26.11 12.00
CA GLN A 368 -0.82 -26.94 13.18
C GLN A 368 -2.19 -26.61 13.76
N ARG A 369 -2.58 -25.33 13.79
CA ARG A 369 -3.92 -24.88 14.18
C ARG A 369 -5.01 -25.19 13.15
N LYS A 370 -4.67 -25.84 12.03
CA LYS A 370 -5.58 -26.15 10.91
C LYS A 370 -6.23 -24.90 10.32
N GLU A 371 -5.52 -23.77 10.37
CA GLU A 371 -5.96 -22.51 9.77
C GLU A 371 -5.45 -22.32 8.34
N LEU A 372 -4.37 -23.02 7.98
CA LEU A 372 -3.69 -22.92 6.70
C LEU A 372 -3.45 -24.32 6.13
N LEU A 373 -3.67 -24.46 4.83
CA LEU A 373 -3.29 -25.61 4.02
C LEU A 373 -2.35 -25.10 2.91
N THR A 374 -1.16 -25.66 2.83
CA THR A 374 -0.20 -25.39 1.76
C THR A 374 -0.30 -26.45 0.67
N ALA A 375 -0.21 -26.06 -0.59
CA ALA A 375 -0.31 -26.97 -1.73
C ALA A 375 0.61 -26.57 -2.87
N HIS A 376 1.07 -27.56 -3.64
CA HIS A 376 1.84 -27.31 -4.84
C HIS A 376 0.93 -26.86 -5.99
N VAL A 377 1.38 -25.87 -6.76
CA VAL A 377 0.77 -25.48 -8.04
C VAL A 377 1.80 -25.54 -9.16
N PRO A 378 1.47 -26.06 -10.36
CA PRO A 378 2.37 -25.97 -11.51
C PRO A 378 2.63 -24.51 -11.91
N SER A 379 3.83 -24.17 -12.38
CA SER A 379 4.19 -22.79 -12.71
C SER A 379 3.29 -22.14 -13.77
N HIS A 380 2.73 -22.90 -14.73
CA HIS A 380 1.77 -22.34 -15.70
C HIS A 380 0.40 -21.97 -15.11
N CYS A 381 0.11 -22.40 -13.88
CA CYS A 381 -1.06 -22.02 -13.11
C CYS A 381 -0.72 -21.08 -11.93
N GLN A 382 0.55 -20.67 -11.80
CA GLN A 382 1.02 -19.82 -10.71
C GLN A 382 0.67 -18.36 -10.99
N LEU A 383 -0.41 -17.85 -10.40
CA LEU A 383 -0.84 -16.46 -10.59
C LEU A 383 0.18 -15.45 -10.04
N ALA A 384 0.98 -15.86 -9.06
CA ALA A 384 1.98 -14.98 -8.45
C ALA A 384 3.14 -14.61 -9.40
N ASP A 385 3.37 -15.41 -10.45
CA ASP A 385 4.41 -15.17 -11.47
C ASP A 385 4.25 -13.80 -12.14
N LEU A 386 3.01 -13.32 -12.28
CA LEU A 386 2.70 -12.00 -12.83
C LEU A 386 3.36 -10.87 -12.03
N PHE A 387 3.63 -11.08 -10.75
CA PHE A 387 4.15 -10.06 -9.82
C PHE A 387 5.66 -10.17 -9.59
N THR A 388 6.31 -11.21 -10.10
CA THR A 388 7.75 -11.46 -9.96
C THR A 388 8.47 -11.45 -11.31
N LYS A 389 7.77 -11.74 -12.41
CA LYS A 389 8.32 -11.84 -13.75
C LYS A 389 7.78 -10.71 -14.63
N ALA A 390 8.63 -10.16 -15.50
CA ALA A 390 8.19 -9.20 -16.50
C ALA A 390 7.32 -9.89 -17.55
N LEU A 391 6.21 -9.25 -17.94
CA LEU A 391 5.36 -9.69 -19.05
C LEU A 391 6.12 -9.52 -20.38
N GLY A 392 6.77 -10.57 -20.86
CA GLY A 392 7.50 -10.61 -22.12
C GLY A 392 6.60 -10.92 -23.33
N LYS A 393 7.15 -10.76 -24.53
CA LYS A 393 6.56 -11.31 -25.75
C LYS A 393 6.94 -12.79 -25.79
N GLU A 394 5.94 -13.68 -25.74
CA GLU A 394 6.15 -15.12 -25.99
C GLU A 394 6.83 -15.38 -27.33
#